data_AF-A0A9P9QZY5-F1
#
_entry.id   AF-A0A9P9QZY5-F1
#
_cell.length_a   1.000
_cell.length_b   1.000
_cell.length_c   1.000
_cell.angle_alpha   90.00
_cell.angle_beta   90.00
_cell.angle_gamma   90.00
#
_symmetry.space_group_name_H-M   'P 1'
#
loop_
_entity.id
_entity.type
_entity.pdbx_description
1 polymer ?
#
loop_
_entity_poly.entity_id
_entity_poly.type
_entity_poly.pdbx_seq_one_letter_code
_entity_poly.pdbx_strand_id
1 'polypeptide(L)'
;MKSQGQEFNESEYAQDRALHIEREAARQERDVLNSLSNTFWKKDPSIIPLRSALATWGLTIDDLDVASFHGTSTMANDKNESSVICQQLEHLSRKKGNAVLVLNTSLVLSNRNANNIDQLIEQFHYIVYPNRSIQTDGVKAFLISSFGFGQKGDVFLNPNARVSLDKKSSTLTYAAEFAKKPTNKAKTEATKQIVEALAKGAATASNKIGVDVEDISAINTENDTILERNFTDAERAYCLKAPAPQSSFVGKWSAKEAVLKSLGVASTGAGALLKDVEIINNEKGAPIVFLHGAVAVSAKKAGVKEISISISHSDSQAIAVAVASSKQNRPPCVI
;
A
#
# COMPACT_ATOMS: atom_id res chain seq x y z
N MET A 1 -23.51 34.65 39.17
CA MET A 1 -23.60 33.25 38.70
C MET A 1 -22.18 32.74 38.52
N LYS A 2 -21.68 31.88 39.41
CA LYS A 2 -20.35 31.28 39.28
C LYS A 2 -20.41 30.32 38.10
N SER A 3 -19.64 30.58 37.03
CA SER A 3 -19.47 29.62 35.95
C SER A 3 -18.82 28.37 36.54
N GLN A 4 -19.56 27.28 36.61
CA GLN A 4 -19.00 25.97 36.92
C GLN A 4 -17.91 25.69 35.88
N GLY A 5 -16.64 25.68 36.33
CA GLY A 5 -15.53 25.26 35.48
C GLY A 5 -15.75 23.79 35.15
N GLN A 6 -15.91 23.47 33.87
CA GLN A 6 -15.81 22.09 33.42
C GLN A 6 -14.41 21.59 33.79
N GLU A 7 -14.34 20.58 34.65
CA GLU A 7 -13.11 19.85 34.94
C GLU A 7 -12.56 19.29 33.63
N PHE A 8 -11.35 19.71 33.26
CA PHE A 8 -10.69 19.21 32.06
C PHE A 8 -10.27 17.76 32.29
N ASN A 9 -10.97 16.83 31.64
CA ASN A 9 -10.64 15.41 31.69
C ASN A 9 -9.53 15.10 30.67
N GLU A 10 -8.30 14.99 31.17
CA GLU A 10 -7.10 14.69 30.36
C GLU A 10 -7.24 13.38 29.57
N SER A 11 -7.89 12.36 30.15
CA SER A 11 -8.06 11.05 29.52
C SER A 11 -9.01 11.12 28.32
N GLU A 12 -10.14 11.82 28.48
CA GLU A 12 -11.12 12.00 27.41
C GLU A 12 -10.57 12.90 26.30
N TYR A 13 -9.88 13.98 26.67
CA TYR A 13 -9.20 14.86 25.71
C TYR A 13 -8.12 14.12 24.92
N ALA A 14 -7.29 13.31 25.58
CA ALA A 14 -6.25 12.52 24.91
C ALA A 14 -6.86 11.51 23.92
N GLN A 15 -7.97 10.87 24.29
CA GLN A 15 -8.66 9.90 23.43
C GLN A 15 -9.30 10.57 22.20
N ASP A 16 -9.97 11.72 22.38
CA ASP A 16 -10.53 12.50 21.27
C ASP A 16 -9.43 13.02 20.32
N ARG A 17 -8.32 13.52 20.88
CA ARG A 17 -7.16 13.94 20.08
C ARG A 17 -6.51 12.80 19.32
N ALA A 18 -6.39 11.61 19.91
CA ALA A 18 -5.88 10.43 19.22
C ALA A 18 -6.79 10.05 18.03
N LEU A 19 -8.10 9.99 18.24
CA LEU A 19 -9.08 9.71 17.18
C LEU A 19 -9.06 10.76 16.07
N HIS A 20 -8.90 12.04 16.42
CA HIS A 20 -8.78 13.12 15.44
C HIS A 20 -7.52 12.95 14.58
N ILE A 21 -6.38 12.65 15.20
CA ILE A 21 -5.12 12.38 14.48
C ILE A 21 -5.28 11.18 13.54
N GLU A 22 -5.95 10.11 13.98
CA GLU A 22 -6.21 8.94 13.13
C GLU A 22 -7.09 9.28 11.93
N ARG A 23 -8.16 10.08 12.12
CA ARG A 23 -9.04 10.52 11.04
C ARG A 23 -8.31 11.39 10.03
N GLU A 24 -7.50 12.34 10.50
CA GLU A 24 -6.71 13.21 9.62
C GLU A 24 -5.62 12.43 8.88
N ALA A 25 -4.96 11.46 9.54
CA ALA A 25 -4.02 10.57 8.86
C ALA A 25 -4.70 9.76 7.75
N ALA A 26 -5.86 9.16 8.04
CA ALA A 26 -6.63 8.41 7.04
C ALA A 26 -7.14 9.30 5.88
N ARG A 27 -7.50 10.55 6.17
CA ARG A 27 -7.89 11.53 5.15
C ARG A 27 -6.71 11.87 4.24
N GLN A 28 -5.57 12.22 4.83
CA GLN A 28 -4.35 12.54 4.06
C GLN A 28 -3.91 11.36 3.19
N GLU A 29 -4.00 10.13 3.71
CA GLU A 29 -3.71 8.92 2.94
C GLU A 29 -4.65 8.78 1.73
N ARG A 30 -5.96 8.97 1.91
CA ARG A 30 -6.92 8.96 0.79
C ARG A 30 -6.63 10.06 -0.23
N ASP A 31 -6.31 11.26 0.23
CA ASP A 31 -6.02 12.40 -0.65
C ASP A 31 -4.74 12.15 -1.47
N VAL A 32 -3.70 11.57 -0.85
CA VAL A 32 -2.47 11.17 -1.53
C VAL A 32 -2.74 10.04 -2.53
N LEU A 33 -3.45 8.99 -2.14
CA LEU A 33 -3.81 7.89 -3.05
C LEU A 33 -4.63 8.41 -4.25
N ASN A 34 -5.60 9.29 -4.01
CA ASN A 34 -6.41 9.86 -5.06
C ASN A 34 -5.62 10.77 -6.00
N SER A 35 -4.70 11.59 -5.46
CA SER A 35 -3.84 12.46 -6.25
C SER A 35 -2.83 11.70 -7.10
N LEU A 36 -2.22 10.63 -6.56
CA LEU A 36 -1.19 9.86 -7.26
C LEU A 36 -1.77 8.78 -8.19
N SER A 37 -2.93 8.21 -7.88
CA SER A 37 -3.54 7.13 -8.66
C SER A 37 -4.61 7.64 -9.62
N ASN A 38 -5.62 8.36 -9.12
CA ASN A 38 -6.84 8.59 -9.89
C ASN A 38 -6.85 9.93 -10.63
N THR A 39 -6.13 10.93 -10.12
CA THR A 39 -6.24 12.31 -10.58
C THR A 39 -4.91 12.96 -10.95
N PHE A 40 -3.81 12.21 -11.01
CA PHE A 40 -2.47 12.72 -11.32
C PHE A 40 -2.44 13.49 -12.66
N TRP A 41 -3.26 13.05 -13.61
CA TRP A 41 -3.38 13.61 -14.96
C TRP A 41 -4.30 14.84 -15.05
N LYS A 42 -5.11 15.15 -14.03
CA LYS A 42 -6.05 16.29 -14.09
C LYS A 42 -5.37 17.66 -14.09
N LYS A 43 -4.12 17.74 -13.62
CA LYS A 43 -3.37 18.99 -13.48
C LYS A 43 -2.21 19.11 -14.47
N ASP A 44 -1.95 18.07 -15.25
CA ASP A 44 -0.84 18.05 -16.20
C ASP A 44 -1.38 17.97 -17.64
N PRO A 45 -1.27 19.07 -18.42
CA PRO A 45 -1.78 19.10 -19.79
C PRO A 45 -0.96 18.22 -20.76
N SER A 46 0.24 17.76 -20.37
CA SER A 46 1.03 16.83 -21.17
C SER A 46 0.49 15.40 -21.12
N ILE A 47 -0.35 15.09 -20.13
CA ILE A 47 -0.90 13.75 -19.93
C ILE A 47 -2.30 13.67 -20.53
N ILE A 48 -2.44 12.84 -21.56
CA ILE A 48 -3.70 12.70 -22.29
C ILE A 48 -4.73 11.94 -21.43
N PRO A 49 -5.98 12.45 -21.28
CA PRO A 49 -6.98 11.84 -20.38
C PRO A 49 -7.28 10.37 -20.69
N LEU A 50 -7.40 9.99 -21.96
CA LEU A 50 -7.68 8.61 -22.37
C LEU A 50 -6.56 7.64 -21.95
N ARG A 51 -5.30 8.02 -22.21
CA ARG A 51 -4.12 7.23 -21.77
C ARG A 51 -4.12 7.08 -20.26
N SER A 52 -4.46 8.14 -19.55
CA SER A 52 -4.42 8.17 -18.10
C SER A 52 -5.50 7.30 -17.47
N ALA A 53 -6.72 7.35 -18.02
CA ALA A 53 -7.83 6.51 -17.58
C ALA A 53 -7.45 5.03 -17.65
N LEU A 54 -6.81 4.59 -18.74
CA LEU A 54 -6.27 3.24 -18.88
C LEU A 54 -5.11 2.97 -17.91
N ALA A 55 -4.16 3.91 -17.80
CA ALA A 55 -2.99 3.77 -16.93
C ALA A 55 -3.34 3.65 -15.45
N THR A 56 -4.43 4.28 -14.98
CA THR A 56 -4.93 4.09 -13.60
C THR A 56 -5.30 2.63 -13.28
N TRP A 57 -5.48 1.79 -14.31
CA TRP A 57 -5.75 0.35 -14.21
C TRP A 57 -4.58 -0.51 -14.67
N GLY A 58 -3.40 0.09 -14.90
CA GLY A 58 -2.24 -0.62 -15.46
C GLY A 58 -2.41 -1.02 -16.92
N LEU A 59 -3.37 -0.43 -17.62
CA LEU A 59 -3.64 -0.68 -19.03
C LEU A 59 -2.94 0.38 -19.89
N THR A 60 -2.56 -0.02 -21.09
CA THR A 60 -1.97 0.85 -22.11
C THR A 60 -3.02 1.22 -23.16
N ILE A 61 -2.67 2.14 -24.06
CA ILE A 61 -3.56 2.41 -25.20
C ILE A 61 -3.81 1.16 -26.02
N ASP A 62 -2.90 0.19 -26.06
CA ASP A 62 -3.00 -1.06 -26.83
C ASP A 62 -4.01 -2.06 -26.24
N ASP A 63 -4.46 -1.86 -25.00
CA ASP A 63 -5.46 -2.69 -24.32
C ASP A 63 -6.91 -2.19 -24.55
N LEU A 64 -7.09 -1.15 -25.36
CA LEU A 64 -8.41 -0.74 -25.84
C LEU A 64 -8.82 -1.67 -26.99
N ASP A 65 -9.69 -2.64 -26.75
CA ASP A 65 -9.96 -3.69 -27.74
C ASP A 65 -11.17 -3.34 -28.62
N VAL A 66 -12.10 -2.55 -28.08
CA VAL A 66 -13.42 -2.33 -28.66
C VAL A 66 -13.78 -0.86 -28.68
N ALA A 67 -14.43 -0.40 -29.74
CA ALA A 67 -15.07 0.90 -29.81
C ALA A 67 -16.53 0.78 -30.30
N SER A 68 -17.48 1.08 -29.44
CA SER A 68 -18.90 1.18 -29.81
C SER A 68 -19.16 2.55 -30.43
N PHE A 69 -19.55 2.54 -31.69
CA PHE A 69 -19.81 3.74 -32.49
C PHE A 69 -21.28 4.12 -32.39
N HIS A 70 -21.56 5.41 -32.52
CA HIS A 70 -22.91 5.94 -32.66
C HIS A 70 -23.60 5.40 -33.91
N GLY A 71 -22.87 5.32 -35.03
CA GLY A 71 -23.25 4.53 -36.21
C GLY A 71 -24.65 4.81 -36.74
N THR A 72 -24.94 6.06 -37.09
CA THR A 72 -26.27 6.50 -37.57
C THR A 72 -26.58 6.04 -39.01
N SER A 73 -25.67 5.30 -39.65
CA SER A 73 -25.78 4.87 -41.05
C SER A 73 -25.83 6.05 -42.03
N THR A 74 -25.27 7.19 -41.65
CA THR A 74 -25.14 8.37 -42.53
C THR A 74 -23.67 8.57 -42.90
N MET A 75 -23.39 8.84 -44.18
CA MET A 75 -22.01 8.96 -44.68
C MET A 75 -21.17 9.99 -43.91
N ALA A 76 -21.78 11.12 -43.55
CA ALA A 76 -21.09 12.19 -42.83
C ALA A 76 -20.74 11.80 -41.39
N ASN A 77 -21.68 11.18 -40.66
CA ASN A 77 -21.46 10.74 -39.28
C ASN A 77 -20.42 9.64 -39.21
N ASP A 78 -20.58 8.59 -40.01
CA ASP A 78 -19.78 7.38 -39.89
C ASP A 78 -18.33 7.65 -40.33
N LYS A 79 -18.12 8.51 -41.34
CA LYS A 79 -16.78 8.99 -41.71
C LYS A 79 -16.16 9.86 -40.62
N ASN A 80 -16.92 10.80 -40.05
CA ASN A 80 -16.41 11.69 -39.00
C ASN A 80 -16.03 10.92 -37.73
N GLU A 81 -16.90 10.04 -37.26
CA GLU A 81 -16.69 9.21 -36.08
C GLU A 81 -15.45 8.32 -36.25
N SER A 82 -15.32 7.65 -37.41
CA SER A 82 -14.14 6.84 -37.73
C SER A 82 -12.86 7.67 -37.79
N SER A 83 -12.91 8.86 -38.39
CA SER A 83 -11.76 9.77 -38.50
C SER A 83 -11.28 10.23 -37.12
N VAL A 84 -12.20 10.65 -36.25
CA VAL A 84 -11.85 11.17 -34.92
C VAL A 84 -11.19 10.07 -34.08
N ILE A 85 -11.77 8.86 -34.05
CA ILE A 85 -11.20 7.74 -33.30
C ILE A 85 -9.83 7.33 -33.86
N CYS A 86 -9.69 7.25 -35.18
CA CYS A 86 -8.42 6.88 -35.80
C CYS A 86 -7.30 7.90 -35.48
N GLN A 87 -7.61 9.20 -35.55
CA GLN A 87 -6.66 10.27 -35.19
C GLN A 87 -6.29 10.24 -33.70
N GLN A 88 -7.25 9.95 -32.82
CA GLN A 88 -6.98 9.79 -31.38
C GLN A 88 -6.01 8.64 -31.11
N LEU A 89 -6.21 7.48 -31.75
CA LEU A 89 -5.33 6.32 -31.59
C LEU A 89 -3.94 6.56 -32.18
N GLU A 90 -3.86 7.26 -33.30
CA GLU A 90 -2.58 7.65 -33.90
C GLU A 90 -1.81 8.62 -33.00
N HIS A 91 -2.46 9.67 -32.50
CA HIS A 91 -1.86 10.62 -31.56
C HIS A 91 -1.39 9.93 -30.27
N LEU A 92 -2.12 8.92 -29.82
CA LEU A 92 -1.77 8.09 -28.67
C LEU A 92 -0.72 7.01 -28.98
N SER A 93 -0.15 7.00 -30.19
CA SER A 93 0.91 6.05 -30.57
C SER A 93 0.48 4.58 -30.41
N ARG A 94 -0.78 4.26 -30.73
CA ARG A 94 -1.26 2.86 -30.82
C ARG A 94 -0.35 2.07 -31.76
N LYS A 95 -0.06 0.81 -31.43
CA LYS A 95 0.80 -0.03 -32.27
C LYS A 95 0.15 -0.28 -33.64
N LYS A 96 0.89 -0.01 -34.73
CA LYS A 96 0.41 -0.32 -36.09
C LYS A 96 0.05 -1.81 -36.22
N GLY A 97 -1.12 -2.09 -36.79
CA GLY A 97 -1.69 -3.43 -36.90
C GLY A 97 -2.53 -3.88 -35.69
N ASN A 98 -2.55 -3.10 -34.60
CA ASN A 98 -3.40 -3.36 -33.44
C ASN A 98 -4.67 -2.50 -33.51
N ALA A 99 -5.61 -2.89 -34.35
CA ALA A 99 -6.86 -2.17 -34.58
C ALA A 99 -7.94 -2.49 -33.53
N VAL A 100 -8.81 -1.52 -33.24
CA VAL A 100 -10.01 -1.69 -32.41
C VAL A 100 -11.16 -2.27 -33.22
N LEU A 101 -11.94 -3.14 -32.58
CA LEU A 101 -13.13 -3.76 -33.15
C LEU A 101 -14.38 -2.90 -32.86
N VAL A 102 -15.21 -2.64 -33.87
CA VAL A 102 -16.44 -1.82 -33.69
C VAL A 102 -17.64 -2.66 -33.29
N LEU A 103 -18.27 -2.41 -32.11
CA LEU A 103 -19.23 -3.36 -31.49
C LEU A 103 -20.31 -2.79 -30.56
N ASN A 104 -21.36 -3.59 -30.33
CA ASN A 104 -22.45 -3.35 -29.36
C ASN A 104 -22.60 -4.53 -28.35
N THR A 105 -22.00 -4.40 -27.15
CA THR A 105 -22.03 -5.31 -25.95
C THR A 105 -21.01 -6.47 -25.87
N SER A 106 -20.99 -7.21 -24.75
CA SER A 106 -19.93 -8.09 -24.20
C SER A 106 -19.64 -9.41 -24.96
N LEU A 107 -20.22 -9.55 -26.14
CA LEU A 107 -19.80 -10.47 -27.20
C LEU A 107 -19.48 -9.56 -28.39
N VAL A 108 -18.37 -9.79 -29.10
CA VAL A 108 -17.99 -8.96 -30.26
C VAL A 108 -18.98 -9.24 -31.40
N LEU A 109 -20.19 -8.68 -31.28
CA LEU A 109 -21.31 -8.76 -32.21
C LEU A 109 -21.06 -7.89 -33.44
N SER A 110 -21.08 -8.53 -34.61
CA SER A 110 -20.95 -7.83 -35.88
C SER A 110 -22.11 -6.91 -36.21
N ASN A 111 -21.80 -5.88 -36.99
CA ASN A 111 -22.80 -5.26 -37.84
C ASN A 111 -23.13 -6.22 -39.00
N ARG A 112 -24.20 -7.01 -38.87
CA ARG A 112 -24.62 -7.98 -39.89
C ARG A 112 -25.03 -7.32 -41.22
N ASN A 113 -25.35 -6.03 -41.19
CA ASN A 113 -25.74 -5.25 -42.37
C ASN A 113 -24.53 -4.61 -43.07
N ALA A 114 -23.31 -4.74 -42.52
CA ALA A 114 -22.06 -4.32 -43.16
C ALA A 114 -21.66 -5.32 -44.26
N ASN A 115 -22.45 -5.35 -45.34
CA ASN A 115 -22.23 -6.20 -46.50
C ASN A 115 -21.05 -5.73 -47.35
N ASN A 116 -20.83 -4.42 -47.42
CA ASN A 116 -19.68 -3.78 -48.07
C ASN A 116 -19.24 -2.56 -47.25
N ILE A 117 -17.94 -2.45 -46.96
CA ILE A 117 -17.39 -1.29 -46.25
C ILE A 117 -17.07 -0.21 -47.27
N ASP A 118 -17.43 1.03 -46.98
CA ASP A 118 -17.14 2.17 -47.85
C ASP A 118 -15.62 2.36 -48.00
N GLN A 119 -15.15 2.50 -49.24
CA GLN A 119 -13.74 2.76 -49.59
C GLN A 119 -13.19 4.00 -48.87
N LEU A 120 -14.03 4.99 -48.59
CA LEU A 120 -13.64 6.20 -47.86
C LEU A 120 -13.27 5.94 -46.39
N ILE A 121 -13.65 4.80 -45.83
CA ILE A 121 -13.41 4.41 -44.43
C ILE A 121 -12.22 3.43 -44.36
N GLU A 122 -11.83 2.79 -45.46
CA GLU A 122 -10.70 1.86 -45.55
C GLU A 122 -9.35 2.49 -45.16
N GLN A 123 -9.22 3.80 -45.33
CA GLN A 123 -8.04 4.58 -44.90
C GLN A 123 -7.80 4.56 -43.38
N PHE A 124 -8.79 4.18 -42.56
CA PHE A 124 -8.67 4.18 -41.10
C PHE A 124 -8.11 2.86 -40.58
N HIS A 125 -6.79 2.71 -40.66
CA HIS A 125 -6.06 1.47 -40.38
C HIS A 125 -6.16 0.95 -38.93
N TYR A 126 -6.62 1.76 -37.98
CA TYR A 126 -6.80 1.35 -36.58
C TYR A 126 -8.22 0.86 -36.26
N ILE A 127 -9.12 0.77 -37.23
CA ILE A 127 -10.51 0.39 -37.00
C ILE A 127 -10.87 -0.82 -37.88
N VAL A 128 -11.50 -1.82 -37.30
CA VAL A 128 -12.02 -3.00 -38.01
C VAL A 128 -13.53 -3.10 -37.82
N TYR A 129 -14.24 -3.28 -38.93
CA TYR A 129 -15.70 -3.42 -38.98
C TYR A 129 -16.08 -4.89 -39.22
N PRO A 130 -16.25 -5.70 -38.16
CA PRO A 130 -16.61 -7.10 -38.32
C PRO A 130 -18.05 -7.26 -38.83
N ASN A 131 -18.23 -8.08 -39.87
CA ASN A 131 -19.55 -8.46 -40.40
C ASN A 131 -20.05 -9.82 -39.87
N ARG A 132 -19.24 -10.51 -39.04
CA ARG A 132 -19.61 -11.71 -38.27
C ARG A 132 -19.14 -11.58 -36.83
N SER A 133 -19.90 -12.16 -35.90
CA SER A 133 -19.54 -12.13 -34.49
C SER A 133 -18.21 -12.86 -34.27
N ILE A 134 -17.35 -12.30 -33.42
CA ILE A 134 -16.05 -12.87 -33.07
C ILE A 134 -16.08 -13.28 -31.59
N GLN A 135 -15.67 -14.51 -31.29
CA GLN A 135 -15.45 -14.92 -29.91
C GLN A 135 -14.00 -14.59 -29.54
N THR A 136 -13.80 -13.69 -28.57
CA THR A 136 -12.47 -13.42 -28.01
C THR A 136 -12.28 -14.18 -26.69
N ASP A 137 -11.03 -14.26 -26.25
CA ASP A 137 -10.61 -14.77 -24.94
C ASP A 137 -10.92 -13.77 -23.80
N GLY A 138 -11.17 -12.51 -24.14
CA GLY A 138 -11.65 -11.46 -23.24
C GLY A 138 -11.64 -10.09 -23.92
N VAL A 139 -12.19 -9.08 -23.24
CA VAL A 139 -12.11 -7.67 -23.64
C VAL A 139 -11.69 -6.88 -22.40
N LYS A 140 -10.63 -6.09 -22.47
CA LYS A 140 -10.07 -5.36 -21.32
C LYS A 140 -10.70 -3.98 -21.14
N ALA A 141 -10.87 -3.25 -22.24
CA ALA A 141 -11.51 -1.94 -22.23
C ALA A 141 -12.33 -1.73 -23.51
N PHE A 142 -13.40 -0.94 -23.40
CA PHE A 142 -14.20 -0.50 -24.54
C PHE A 142 -14.47 1.00 -24.50
N LEU A 143 -14.44 1.63 -25.66
CA LEU A 143 -14.78 3.03 -25.87
C LEU A 143 -16.23 3.13 -26.33
N ILE A 144 -17.02 4.06 -25.79
CA ILE A 144 -18.33 4.42 -26.36
C ILE A 144 -18.25 5.85 -26.89
N SER A 145 -18.52 6.02 -28.18
CA SER A 145 -18.69 7.34 -28.81
C SER A 145 -20.16 7.59 -29.18
N SER A 146 -20.64 8.81 -28.91
CA SER A 146 -21.97 9.27 -29.29
C SER A 146 -21.89 10.67 -29.88
N PHE A 147 -22.39 10.85 -31.10
CA PHE A 147 -22.42 12.13 -31.81
C PHE A 147 -23.87 12.62 -31.96
N GLY A 148 -24.32 13.47 -31.02
CA GLY A 148 -25.65 14.08 -31.01
C GLY A 148 -25.70 15.40 -30.23
N PHE A 149 -26.88 16.05 -30.19
CA PHE A 149 -27.10 17.25 -29.36
C PHE A 149 -27.02 16.87 -27.88
N GLY A 150 -25.89 17.19 -27.22
CA GLY A 150 -25.59 16.78 -25.84
C GLY A 150 -24.49 15.73 -25.70
N GLN A 151 -23.45 15.81 -26.54
CA GLN A 151 -22.27 14.94 -26.63
C GLN A 151 -21.84 14.27 -25.31
N LYS A 152 -21.77 12.94 -25.30
CA LYS A 152 -21.11 12.13 -24.26
C LYS A 152 -20.18 11.12 -24.91
N GLY A 153 -18.89 11.22 -24.60
CA GLY A 153 -17.91 10.18 -24.88
C GLY A 153 -17.44 9.62 -23.54
N ASP A 154 -17.72 8.34 -23.29
CA ASP A 154 -17.37 7.67 -22.04
C ASP A 154 -16.51 6.44 -22.35
N VAL A 155 -15.46 6.24 -21.57
CA VAL A 155 -14.59 5.06 -21.63
C VAL A 155 -15.00 4.13 -20.52
N PHE A 156 -15.32 2.89 -20.85
CA PHE A 156 -15.71 1.89 -19.88
C PHE A 156 -14.61 0.82 -19.78
N LEU A 157 -14.31 0.46 -18.54
CA LEU A 157 -13.26 -0.51 -18.21
C LEU A 157 -13.90 -1.80 -17.74
N ASN A 158 -13.36 -2.93 -18.16
CA ASN A 158 -13.81 -4.21 -17.65
C ASN A 158 -13.45 -4.29 -16.15
N PRO A 159 -14.42 -4.49 -15.23
CA PRO A 159 -14.13 -4.63 -13.80
C PRO A 159 -13.20 -5.81 -13.50
N ASN A 160 -13.18 -6.82 -14.37
CA ASN A 160 -12.31 -7.98 -14.25
C ASN A 160 -10.86 -7.71 -14.71
N ALA A 161 -10.56 -6.53 -15.28
CA ALA A 161 -9.21 -6.21 -15.76
C ALA A 161 -8.13 -6.25 -14.66
N ARG A 162 -8.53 -6.16 -13.38
CA ARG A 162 -7.61 -6.17 -12.23
C ARG A 162 -7.51 -7.53 -11.51
N VAL A 163 -8.30 -8.51 -11.90
CA VAL A 163 -8.39 -9.80 -11.20
C VAL A 163 -8.06 -10.95 -12.13
N SER A 164 -7.32 -11.90 -11.61
CA SER A 164 -7.00 -13.17 -12.26
C SER A 164 -7.83 -14.27 -11.63
N LEU A 165 -8.36 -15.17 -12.46
CA LEU A 165 -9.04 -16.36 -11.98
C LEU A 165 -8.00 -17.33 -11.41
N ASP A 166 -8.07 -17.60 -10.11
CA ASP A 166 -7.31 -18.69 -9.52
C ASP A 166 -7.99 -20.02 -9.92
N LYS A 167 -7.31 -20.77 -10.80
CA LYS A 167 -7.81 -22.03 -11.37
C LYS A 167 -8.09 -23.11 -10.30
N LYS A 168 -7.53 -22.98 -9.09
CA LYS A 168 -7.72 -23.97 -8.01
C LYS A 168 -8.95 -23.67 -7.16
N SER A 169 -9.17 -22.40 -6.82
CA SER A 169 -10.31 -22.00 -5.98
C SER A 169 -11.53 -21.54 -6.78
N SER A 170 -11.41 -21.36 -8.10
CA SER A 170 -12.43 -20.73 -8.96
C SER A 170 -12.85 -19.34 -8.47
N THR A 171 -11.99 -18.67 -7.70
CA THR A 171 -12.23 -17.31 -7.21
C THR A 171 -11.38 -16.30 -7.98
N LEU A 172 -11.92 -15.09 -8.14
CA LEU A 172 -11.20 -13.96 -8.74
C LEU A 172 -10.30 -13.34 -7.67
N THR A 173 -8.99 -13.30 -7.94
CA THR A 173 -7.98 -12.76 -7.02
C THR A 173 -7.27 -11.59 -7.68
N TYR A 174 -6.98 -10.54 -6.90
CA TYR A 174 -6.10 -9.47 -7.38
C TYR A 174 -4.67 -9.99 -7.50
N ALA A 175 -3.91 -9.49 -8.49
CA ALA A 175 -2.50 -9.84 -8.63
C ALA A 175 -1.75 -9.48 -7.33
N ALA A 176 -0.87 -10.37 -6.85
CA ALA A 176 -0.18 -10.20 -5.56
C ALA A 176 0.68 -8.93 -5.47
N GLU A 177 1.09 -8.37 -6.61
CA GLU A 177 1.87 -7.12 -6.68
C GLU A 177 1.01 -5.85 -6.82
N PHE A 178 -0.30 -6.01 -7.01
CA PHE A 178 -1.21 -4.89 -7.24
C PHE A 178 -1.49 -4.18 -5.92
N ALA A 179 -0.85 -3.01 -5.76
CA ALA A 179 -0.88 -2.20 -4.54
C ALA A 179 -0.26 -2.89 -3.32
N LYS A 180 1.07 -3.09 -3.34
CA LYS A 180 1.81 -3.08 -2.06
C LYS A 180 1.34 -1.85 -1.28
N LYS A 181 0.74 -2.06 -0.10
CA LYS A 181 0.34 -0.95 0.78
C LYS A 181 1.52 0.02 0.83
N PRO A 182 1.33 1.32 0.52
CA PRO A 182 2.41 2.27 0.65
C PRO A 182 2.94 2.14 2.08
N THR A 183 4.23 1.87 2.20
CA THR A 183 4.92 1.86 3.50
C THR A 183 4.62 3.21 4.14
N ASN A 184 3.95 3.24 5.28
CA ASN A 184 3.34 4.43 5.86
C ASN A 184 4.42 5.26 6.60
N LYS A 185 5.59 5.42 5.97
CA LYS A 185 6.81 6.00 6.55
C LYS A 185 6.57 7.37 7.17
N ALA A 186 5.69 8.19 6.59
CA ALA A 186 5.34 9.50 7.14
C ALA A 186 4.56 9.40 8.47
N LYS A 187 3.63 8.45 8.59
CA LYS A 187 2.88 8.18 9.83
C LYS A 187 3.79 7.55 10.90
N THR A 188 4.65 6.62 10.49
CA THR A 188 5.67 5.99 11.34
C THR A 188 6.60 7.05 11.92
N GLU A 189 7.09 7.98 11.09
CA GLU A 189 8.01 9.04 11.51
C GLU A 189 7.35 10.07 12.44
N ALA A 190 6.10 10.48 12.15
CA ALA A 190 5.35 11.37 13.05
C ALA A 190 5.08 10.72 14.43
N THR A 191 4.68 9.44 14.43
CA THR A 191 4.48 8.68 15.68
C THR A 191 5.79 8.56 16.45
N LYS A 192 6.89 8.25 15.76
CA LYS A 192 8.23 8.16 16.35
C LYS A 192 8.64 9.47 17.01
N GLN A 193 8.47 10.61 16.35
CA GLN A 193 8.80 11.92 16.92
C GLN A 193 8.02 12.21 18.20
N ILE A 194 6.72 11.90 18.25
CA ILE A 194 5.88 12.10 19.44
C ILE A 194 6.35 11.21 20.59
N VAL A 195 6.55 9.91 20.34
CA VAL A 195 6.95 8.96 21.39
C VAL A 195 8.37 9.24 21.87
N GLU A 196 9.30 9.61 20.99
CA GLU A 196 10.64 10.04 21.36
C GLU A 196 10.62 11.33 22.21
N ALA A 197 9.76 12.29 21.89
CA ALA A 197 9.62 13.52 22.69
C ALA A 197 9.09 13.21 24.11
N LEU A 198 8.09 12.33 24.21
CA LEU A 198 7.56 11.87 25.50
C LEU A 198 8.62 11.10 26.30
N ALA A 199 9.37 10.22 25.65
CA ALA A 199 10.45 9.46 26.26
C ALA A 199 11.58 10.37 26.78
N LYS A 200 11.96 11.42 26.04
CA LYS A 200 12.94 12.41 26.51
C LYS A 200 12.47 13.14 27.77
N GLY A 201 11.16 13.41 27.89
CA GLY A 201 10.58 14.02 29.10
C GLY A 201 10.59 13.09 30.33
N ALA A 202 10.54 11.77 30.12
CA ALA A 202 10.56 10.78 31.20
C ALA A 202 11.98 10.26 31.55
N ALA A 203 12.99 10.58 30.73
CA ALA A 203 14.36 10.14 30.94
C ALA A 203 14.98 10.83 32.17
N THR A 204 15.72 10.07 32.97
CA THR A 204 16.43 10.58 34.17
C THR A 204 17.89 10.18 34.12
N ALA A 205 18.74 10.79 34.94
CA ALA A 205 20.17 10.44 35.01
C ALA A 205 20.44 8.95 35.32
N SER A 206 19.49 8.25 35.95
CA SER A 206 19.58 6.83 36.29
C SER A 206 18.93 5.87 35.29
N ASN A 207 18.07 6.36 34.40
CA ASN A 207 17.31 5.53 33.44
C ASN A 207 17.46 6.07 32.03
N LYS A 208 18.02 5.26 31.14
CA LYS A 208 18.12 5.57 29.70
C LYS A 208 16.94 4.94 28.96
N ILE A 209 16.33 5.70 28.08
CA ILE A 209 15.14 5.28 27.34
C ILE A 209 15.49 5.18 25.86
N GLY A 210 15.11 4.06 25.25
CA GLY A 210 15.16 3.84 23.81
C GLY A 210 13.76 3.66 23.28
N VAL A 211 13.45 4.35 22.20
CA VAL A 211 12.17 4.24 21.49
C VAL A 211 12.47 3.85 20.06
N ASP A 212 11.67 2.94 19.54
CA ASP A 212 11.70 2.60 18.13
C ASP A 212 10.30 2.38 17.59
N VAL A 213 10.11 2.70 16.30
CA VAL A 213 8.85 2.57 15.59
C VAL A 213 9.16 2.12 14.18
N GLU A 214 8.52 1.04 13.74
CA GLU A 214 8.74 0.41 12.46
C GLU A 214 7.44 0.19 11.71
N ASP A 215 7.49 0.32 10.39
CA ASP A 215 6.37 -0.05 9.52
C ASP A 215 6.34 -1.57 9.35
N ILE A 216 5.14 -2.17 9.25
CA ILE A 216 5.00 -3.64 9.12
C ILE A 216 5.67 -4.17 7.84
N SER A 217 5.79 -3.34 6.82
CA SER A 217 6.51 -3.67 5.58
C SER A 217 8.05 -3.62 5.69
N ALA A 218 8.60 -3.13 6.82
CA ALA A 218 10.04 -3.02 7.00
C ALA A 218 10.74 -4.38 6.98
N ILE A 219 10.05 -5.43 7.41
CA ILE A 219 10.54 -6.82 7.34
C ILE A 219 9.73 -7.60 6.34
N ASN A 220 10.44 -8.17 5.36
CA ASN A 220 9.89 -9.21 4.51
C ASN A 220 10.09 -10.57 5.16
N THR A 221 9.00 -11.16 5.68
CA THR A 221 9.01 -12.50 6.29
C THR A 221 9.25 -13.64 5.31
N GLU A 222 9.17 -13.40 4.01
CA GLU A 222 9.52 -14.39 2.98
C GLU A 222 11.04 -14.49 2.76
N ASN A 223 11.82 -13.57 3.33
CA ASN A 223 13.28 -13.58 3.22
C ASN A 223 13.92 -14.25 4.44
N ASP A 224 14.14 -15.57 4.34
CA ASP A 224 14.76 -16.38 5.40
C ASP A 224 16.13 -15.85 5.85
N THR A 225 16.89 -15.20 4.95
CA THR A 225 18.23 -14.67 5.29
C THR A 225 18.13 -13.59 6.37
N ILE A 226 17.12 -12.72 6.31
CA ILE A 226 16.92 -11.66 7.31
C ILE A 226 16.46 -12.29 8.63
N LEU A 227 15.60 -13.30 8.57
CA LEU A 227 15.05 -13.98 9.73
C LEU A 227 16.13 -14.76 10.50
N GLU A 228 16.93 -15.55 9.80
CA GLU A 228 18.00 -16.37 10.39
C GLU A 228 19.12 -15.54 11.02
N ARG A 229 19.43 -14.41 10.38
CA ARG A 229 20.51 -13.52 10.76
C ARG A 229 20.18 -12.69 12.00
N ASN A 230 18.93 -12.26 12.17
CA ASN A 230 18.56 -11.26 13.18
C ASN A 230 17.66 -11.80 14.31
N PHE A 231 17.07 -12.98 14.15
CA PHE A 231 16.18 -13.58 15.15
C PHE A 231 16.73 -14.91 15.65
N THR A 232 16.50 -15.21 16.92
CA THR A 232 16.80 -16.53 17.52
C THR A 232 15.75 -17.55 17.13
N ASP A 233 16.06 -18.84 17.28
CA ASP A 233 15.11 -19.91 16.95
C ASP A 233 13.85 -19.85 17.81
N ALA A 234 14.00 -19.44 19.07
CA ALA A 234 12.89 -19.22 19.99
C ALA A 234 11.97 -18.08 19.52
N GLU A 235 12.54 -16.96 19.09
CA GLU A 235 11.79 -15.83 18.54
C GLU A 235 11.04 -16.20 17.26
N ARG A 236 11.72 -16.88 16.33
CA ARG A 236 11.11 -17.35 15.08
C ARG A 236 9.94 -18.29 15.36
N ALA A 237 10.13 -19.25 16.26
CA ALA A 237 9.09 -20.19 16.64
C ALA A 237 7.86 -19.51 17.26
N TYR A 238 8.04 -18.42 17.99
CA TYR A 238 6.95 -17.62 18.54
C TYR A 238 6.24 -16.82 17.43
N CYS A 239 6.98 -16.04 16.63
CA CYS A 239 6.41 -15.17 15.62
C CYS A 239 5.65 -15.95 14.53
N LEU A 240 6.15 -17.12 14.13
CA LEU A 240 5.50 -17.98 13.14
C LEU A 240 4.18 -18.59 13.64
N LYS A 241 3.97 -18.71 14.96
CA LYS A 241 2.72 -19.19 15.55
C LYS A 241 1.69 -18.08 15.78
N ALA A 242 2.08 -16.81 15.63
CA ALA A 242 1.20 -15.69 15.86
C ALA A 242 0.12 -15.57 14.76
N PRO A 243 -1.06 -15.01 15.05
CA PRO A 243 -2.10 -14.77 14.04
C PRO A 243 -1.65 -13.90 12.86
N ALA A 244 -0.72 -12.97 13.12
CA ALA A 244 -0.09 -12.12 12.12
C ALA A 244 1.44 -12.21 12.28
N PRO A 245 2.10 -13.18 11.61
CA PRO A 245 3.53 -13.42 11.78
C PRO A 245 4.38 -12.19 11.45
N GLN A 246 4.07 -11.48 10.36
CA GLN A 246 4.79 -10.27 9.95
C GLN A 246 4.76 -9.18 11.02
N SER A 247 3.59 -8.87 11.58
CA SER A 247 3.48 -7.88 12.66
C SER A 247 4.24 -8.32 13.92
N SER A 248 4.24 -9.61 14.22
CA SER A 248 4.99 -10.14 15.36
C SER A 248 6.51 -9.98 15.17
N PHE A 249 7.04 -10.30 13.97
CA PHE A 249 8.45 -10.12 13.65
C PHE A 249 8.87 -8.65 13.72
N VAL A 250 8.08 -7.75 13.14
CA VAL A 250 8.36 -6.31 13.16
C VAL A 250 8.29 -5.75 14.59
N GLY A 251 7.35 -6.23 15.41
CA GLY A 251 7.31 -5.89 16.83
C GLY A 251 8.57 -6.30 17.58
N LYS A 252 9.08 -7.51 17.34
CA LYS A 252 10.34 -7.98 17.94
C LYS A 252 11.55 -7.21 17.41
N TRP A 253 11.57 -6.85 16.14
CA TRP A 253 12.61 -6.01 15.56
C TRP A 253 12.67 -4.64 16.20
N SER A 254 11.53 -3.94 16.26
CA SER A 254 11.46 -2.62 16.88
C SER A 254 11.90 -2.68 18.34
N ALA A 255 11.54 -3.75 19.04
CA ALA A 255 11.96 -4.00 20.41
C ALA A 255 13.48 -4.20 20.54
N LYS A 256 14.14 -4.91 19.62
CA LYS A 256 15.60 -5.06 19.60
C LYS A 256 16.30 -3.70 19.40
N GLU A 257 15.81 -2.90 18.45
CA GLU A 257 16.34 -1.55 18.19
C GLU A 257 16.14 -0.61 19.39
N ALA A 258 14.96 -0.64 20.02
CA ALA A 258 14.69 0.13 21.23
C ALA A 258 15.68 -0.21 22.37
N VAL A 259 15.99 -1.50 22.56
CA VAL A 259 16.99 -1.94 23.55
C VAL A 259 18.37 -1.38 23.22
N LEU A 260 18.86 -1.52 21.99
CA LEU A 260 20.17 -0.99 21.60
C LEU A 260 20.27 0.52 21.84
N LYS A 261 19.22 1.27 21.47
CA LYS A 261 19.15 2.72 21.72
C LYS A 261 19.20 3.06 23.22
N SER A 262 18.48 2.30 24.06
CA SER A 262 18.51 2.49 25.52
C SER A 262 19.91 2.26 26.12
N LEU A 263 20.69 1.34 25.53
CA LEU A 263 22.06 1.04 25.97
C LEU A 263 23.07 2.09 25.49
N GLY A 264 22.70 2.94 24.52
CA GLY A 264 23.59 3.89 23.87
C GLY A 264 24.64 3.21 23.00
N VAL A 265 24.39 1.97 22.59
CA VAL A 265 25.21 1.26 21.61
C VAL A 265 24.70 1.67 20.24
N ALA A 266 25.51 2.35 19.45
CA ALA A 266 25.14 2.66 18.08
C ALA A 266 24.91 1.34 17.32
N SER A 267 23.72 1.17 16.74
CA SER A 267 23.48 0.13 15.73
C SER A 267 24.54 0.31 14.65
N THR A 268 25.36 -0.71 14.37
CA THR A 268 26.48 -0.64 13.41
C THR A 268 26.01 -0.63 11.95
N GLY A 269 24.86 0.03 11.69
CA GLY A 269 24.19 0.12 10.39
C GLY A 269 23.33 -1.10 10.06
N ALA A 270 22.79 -1.11 8.84
CA ALA A 270 21.90 -2.15 8.29
C ALA A 270 22.49 -3.58 8.23
N GLY A 271 23.66 -3.81 8.82
CA GLY A 271 24.32 -5.10 8.95
C GLY A 271 24.61 -5.54 10.40
N ALA A 272 24.20 -4.77 11.41
CA ALA A 272 24.36 -5.17 12.81
C ALA A 272 23.55 -6.44 13.10
N LEU A 273 24.19 -7.48 13.64
CA LEU A 273 23.50 -8.70 14.06
C LEU A 273 22.64 -8.38 15.29
N LEU A 274 21.33 -8.22 15.10
CA LEU A 274 20.39 -8.00 16.21
C LEU A 274 20.07 -9.28 17.00
N LYS A 275 20.66 -10.42 16.60
CA LYS A 275 20.48 -11.72 17.25
C LYS A 275 21.04 -11.77 18.69
N ASP A 276 21.99 -10.90 19.00
CA ASP A 276 22.56 -10.74 20.35
C ASP A 276 21.55 -10.13 21.34
N VAL A 277 20.47 -9.53 20.86
CA VAL A 277 19.36 -9.06 21.70
C VAL A 277 18.20 -10.02 21.48
N GLU A 278 17.91 -10.86 22.46
CA GLU A 278 16.85 -11.85 22.40
C GLU A 278 15.66 -11.42 23.25
N ILE A 279 14.45 -11.54 22.70
CA ILE A 279 13.21 -11.08 23.34
C ILE A 279 12.22 -12.24 23.44
N ILE A 280 12.08 -12.78 24.66
CA ILE A 280 11.19 -13.90 24.96
C ILE A 280 10.03 -13.40 25.82
N ASN A 281 8.85 -14.02 25.71
CA ASN A 281 7.74 -13.70 26.59
C ASN A 281 7.76 -14.62 27.81
N ASN A 282 7.54 -14.08 29.01
CA ASN A 282 7.41 -14.88 30.22
C ASN A 282 6.08 -15.64 30.27
N GLU A 283 5.87 -16.43 31.33
CA GLU A 283 4.64 -17.20 31.54
C GLU A 283 3.36 -16.34 31.58
N LYS A 284 3.48 -15.06 31.92
CA LYS A 284 2.38 -14.08 31.92
C LYS A 284 2.24 -13.33 30.59
N GLY A 285 3.03 -13.69 29.58
CA GLY A 285 3.03 -13.07 28.26
C GLY A 285 3.82 -11.77 28.14
N ALA A 286 4.44 -11.26 29.22
CA ALA A 286 5.21 -10.02 29.18
C ALA A 286 6.61 -10.26 28.57
N PRO A 287 7.09 -9.37 27.68
CA PRO A 287 8.39 -9.52 27.05
C PRO A 287 9.55 -9.28 28.04
N ILE A 288 10.56 -10.14 27.96
CA ILE A 288 11.82 -10.10 28.73
C ILE A 288 12.98 -10.05 27.73
N VAL A 289 14.00 -9.27 28.07
CA VAL A 289 15.22 -9.09 27.27
C VAL A 289 16.35 -9.97 27.81
N PHE A 290 16.96 -10.76 26.93
CA PHE A 290 18.21 -11.48 27.15
C PHE A 290 19.28 -10.88 26.24
N LEU A 291 20.43 -10.53 26.82
CA LEU A 291 21.56 -9.98 26.06
C LEU A 291 22.67 -11.02 25.97
N HIS A 292 23.17 -11.22 24.76
CA HIS A 292 24.25 -12.12 24.44
C HIS A 292 25.43 -11.36 23.82
N GLY A 293 26.54 -12.07 23.59
CA GLY A 293 27.66 -11.59 22.78
C GLY A 293 28.21 -10.21 23.16
N ALA A 294 28.43 -9.37 22.15
CA ALA A 294 29.05 -8.06 22.31
C ALA A 294 28.13 -7.05 23.02
N VAL A 295 26.82 -7.21 22.87
CA VAL A 295 25.81 -6.35 23.49
C VAL A 295 25.78 -6.55 25.00
N ALA A 296 25.89 -7.80 25.48
CA ALA A 296 25.98 -8.10 26.90
C ALA A 296 27.21 -7.46 27.58
N VAL A 297 28.37 -7.49 26.90
CA VAL A 297 29.60 -6.84 27.39
C VAL A 297 29.42 -5.33 27.47
N SER A 298 28.79 -4.73 26.45
CA SER A 298 28.52 -3.29 26.39
C SER A 298 27.54 -2.85 27.48
N ALA A 299 26.48 -3.63 27.72
CA ALA A 299 25.52 -3.37 28.80
C ALA A 299 26.16 -3.44 30.19
N LYS A 300 27.05 -4.42 30.43
CA LYS A 300 27.84 -4.51 31.68
C LYS A 300 28.76 -3.31 31.86
N LYS A 301 29.46 -2.89 30.80
CA LYS A 301 30.33 -1.70 30.83
C LYS A 301 29.54 -0.42 31.09
N ALA A 302 28.31 -0.34 30.59
CA ALA A 302 27.38 0.77 30.83
C ALA A 302 26.72 0.75 32.22
N GLY A 303 26.97 -0.29 33.04
CA GLY A 303 26.42 -0.41 34.40
C GLY A 303 24.92 -0.68 34.44
N VAL A 304 24.34 -1.24 33.36
CA VAL A 304 22.91 -1.55 33.28
C VAL A 304 22.62 -2.81 34.10
N LYS A 305 21.65 -2.73 35.01
CA LYS A 305 21.23 -3.85 35.87
C LYS A 305 19.93 -4.48 35.42
N GLU A 306 19.03 -3.68 34.84
CA GLU A 306 17.69 -4.11 34.47
C GLU A 306 17.25 -3.40 33.19
N ILE A 307 16.53 -4.12 32.32
CA ILE A 307 15.95 -3.59 31.08
C ILE A 307 14.48 -3.99 31.06
N SER A 308 13.60 -2.99 31.12
CA SER A 308 12.16 -3.17 30.95
C SER A 308 11.78 -2.81 29.52
N ILE A 309 10.89 -3.60 28.91
CA ILE A 309 10.47 -3.38 27.54
C ILE A 309 8.96 -3.54 27.39
N SER A 310 8.36 -2.70 26.54
CA SER A 310 6.98 -2.80 26.11
C SER A 310 6.92 -2.76 24.60
N ILE A 311 6.02 -3.56 24.01
CA ILE A 311 5.87 -3.74 22.57
C ILE A 311 4.37 -3.62 22.25
N SER A 312 4.04 -2.83 21.25
CA SER A 312 2.71 -2.76 20.67
C SER A 312 2.81 -2.82 19.15
N HIS A 313 1.94 -3.57 18.49
CA HIS A 313 1.91 -3.63 17.04
C HIS A 313 0.48 -3.71 16.51
N SER A 314 0.24 -3.06 15.38
CA SER A 314 -1.01 -3.11 14.62
C SER A 314 -0.81 -3.78 13.26
N ASP A 315 -1.79 -3.64 12.39
CA ASP A 315 -1.71 -3.99 10.97
C ASP A 315 -0.91 -2.97 10.14
N SER A 316 -0.49 -1.85 10.73
CA SER A 316 0.22 -0.77 10.04
C SER A 316 1.62 -0.48 10.59
N GLN A 317 1.83 -0.54 11.91
CA GLN A 317 3.13 -0.22 12.51
C GLN A 317 3.36 -1.01 13.81
N ALA A 318 4.62 -1.13 14.21
CA ALA A 318 5.01 -1.59 15.53
C ALA A 318 5.80 -0.51 16.27
N ILE A 319 5.62 -0.44 17.58
CA ILE A 319 6.29 0.50 18.47
C ILE A 319 6.87 -0.30 19.63
N ALA A 320 8.10 0.02 20.01
CA ALA A 320 8.69 -0.47 21.22
C ALA A 320 9.34 0.64 22.05
N VAL A 321 9.24 0.49 23.37
CA VAL A 321 9.88 1.37 24.35
C VAL A 321 10.68 0.50 25.31
N ALA A 322 11.97 0.75 25.41
CA ALA A 322 12.89 0.08 26.31
C ALA A 322 13.46 1.08 27.33
N VAL A 323 13.54 0.66 28.59
CA VAL A 323 14.12 1.44 29.68
C VAL A 323 15.24 0.64 30.32
N ALA A 324 16.47 1.13 30.20
CA ALA A 324 17.65 0.56 30.83
C ALA A 324 17.95 1.33 32.13
N SER A 325 17.92 0.63 33.27
CA SER A 325 18.21 1.22 34.59
C SER A 325 19.56 0.75 35.15
N SER A 326 20.29 1.67 35.76
CA SER A 326 21.50 1.37 36.54
C SER A 326 21.22 1.06 38.02
N LYS A 327 19.98 1.31 38.47
CA LYS A 327 19.48 0.91 39.80
C LYS A 327 18.69 -0.39 39.66
N GLN A 328 18.91 -1.32 40.58
CA GLN A 328 18.11 -2.54 40.66
C GLN A 328 16.78 -2.14 41.29
N ASN A 329 15.69 -2.15 40.52
CA ASN A 329 14.39 -1.69 41.02
C ASN A 329 13.45 -2.88 41.25
N ARG A 330 13.87 -3.84 42.10
CA ARG A 330 12.97 -4.68 42.89
C ARG A 330 13.66 -5.47 44.01
N PRO A 331 13.15 -5.44 45.26
CA PRO A 331 13.20 -6.61 46.12
C PRO A 331 12.20 -7.67 45.60
N PRO A 332 12.36 -8.97 45.93
CA PRO A 332 11.38 -9.99 45.54
C PRO A 332 10.02 -9.61 46.15
N CYS A 333 8.99 -9.49 45.30
CA CYS A 333 7.61 -9.52 45.78
C CYS A 333 7.38 -10.92 46.36
N VAL A 334 7.57 -11.04 47.67
CA VAL A 334 6.88 -12.04 48.48
C VAL A 334 5.41 -11.62 48.48
N ILE A 335 4.55 -12.46 47.92
CA ILE A 335 3.11 -12.44 48.23
C ILE A 335 2.94 -13.23 49.51
#